data_AF-A0A2G4T3T3-F1
#
_entry.id   AF-A0A2G4T3T3-F1
#
_cell.length_a   1.000
_cell.length_b   1.000
_cell.length_c   1.000
_cell.angle_alpha   90.00
_cell.angle_beta   90.00
_cell.angle_gamma   90.00
#
_symmetry.space_group_name_H-M   'P 1'
#
loop_
_entity.id
_entity.type
_entity.pdbx_description
1 polymer ?
#
loop_
_entity_poly.entity_id
_entity_poly.type
_entity_poly.pdbx_seq_one_letter_code
_entity_poly.pdbx_strand_id
1 'polypeptide(L)'
;MQGKSIADSGLLAQITIKQASFWSPSEVDLLCNQEEAYDRVHPVYLRSVLQTFGLPSVFISAVCSLFFSTTMKANVNGYSSSPIQLGRGLRQ
;
A
#
# COMPACT_ATOMS: atom_id res chain seq x y z
N MET A 1 13.30 -2.14 1.66
CA MET A 1 13.74 -3.33 0.89
C MET A 1 15.25 -3.34 0.93
N GLN A 2 15.86 -4.33 1.59
CA GLN A 2 17.31 -4.39 1.73
C GLN A 2 17.94 -4.44 0.34
N GLY A 3 18.86 -3.52 0.05
CA GLY A 3 19.55 -3.44 -1.25
C GLY A 3 18.80 -2.76 -2.40
N LYS A 4 17.65 -2.08 -2.18
CA LYS A 4 17.01 -1.24 -3.21
C LYS A 4 16.99 0.22 -2.78
N SER A 5 17.55 1.10 -3.62
CA SER A 5 17.57 2.56 -3.39
C SER A 5 16.57 3.29 -4.28
N ILE A 6 16.10 4.45 -3.82
CA ILE A 6 15.32 5.36 -4.66
C ILE A 6 16.13 5.90 -5.85
N ALA A 7 17.47 5.96 -5.69
CA ALA A 7 18.38 6.33 -6.77
C ALA A 7 18.32 5.34 -7.94
N ASP A 8 18.17 4.04 -7.66
CA ASP A 8 18.11 3.00 -8.69
C ASP A 8 16.83 3.14 -9.54
N SER A 9 15.69 3.38 -8.89
CA SER A 9 14.42 3.64 -9.56
C SER A 9 14.47 4.93 -10.41
N GLY A 10 15.10 5.99 -9.89
CA GLY A 10 15.28 7.24 -10.62
C GLY A 10 16.18 7.08 -11.84
N LEU A 11 17.27 6.33 -11.72
CA LEU A 11 18.17 6.01 -12.83
C LEU A 11 17.45 5.20 -13.91
N LEU A 12 16.68 4.18 -13.52
CA LEU A 12 15.91 3.36 -14.45
C LEU A 12 14.93 4.22 -15.26
N ALA A 13 14.17 5.10 -14.60
CA ALA A 13 13.25 6.02 -15.27
C ALA A 13 13.97 6.93 -16.29
N GLN A 14 15.15 7.46 -15.93
CA GLN A 14 15.95 8.30 -16.84
C GLN A 14 16.45 7.53 -18.07
N ILE A 15 16.88 6.28 -17.90
CA ILE A 15 17.31 5.43 -19.01
C ILE A 15 16.13 5.13 -19.95
N THR A 16 14.96 4.78 -19.39
CA THR A 16 13.74 4.52 -20.16
C THR A 16 13.34 5.75 -20.99
N ILE A 17 13.31 6.95 -20.38
CA ILE A 17 12.98 8.20 -21.08
C ILE A 17 13.96 8.46 -22.24
N LYS A 18 15.28 8.26 -22.02
CA LYS A 18 16.28 8.43 -23.07
C LYS A 18 16.08 7.45 -24.23
N GLN A 19 15.80 6.18 -23.94
CA GLN A 19 15.53 5.18 -24.97
C GLN A 19 14.27 5.50 -25.76
N ALA A 20 13.18 5.86 -25.08
CA ALA A 20 11.94 6.28 -25.73
C ALA A 20 12.17 7.50 -26.63
N SER A 21 12.94 8.50 -26.17
CA SER A 21 13.25 9.69 -26.99
C SER A 21 14.01 9.36 -28.27
N PHE A 22 14.83 8.30 -28.26
CA PHE A 22 15.58 7.86 -29.43
C PHE A 22 14.73 7.01 -30.38
N TRP A 23 13.85 6.16 -29.85
CA TRP A 23 13.04 5.24 -30.66
C TRP A 23 11.69 5.81 -31.10
N SER A 24 11.26 6.95 -30.53
CA SER A 24 9.96 7.59 -30.82
C SER A 24 8.78 6.61 -30.79
N PRO A 25 8.61 5.81 -29.72
CA PRO A 25 7.51 4.87 -29.63
C PRO A 25 6.17 5.62 -29.58
N SER A 26 5.12 5.00 -30.08
CA SER A 26 3.74 5.52 -29.98
C SER A 26 3.10 5.30 -28.60
N GLU A 27 3.90 4.90 -27.61
CA GLU A 27 3.47 4.49 -26.27
C GLU A 27 3.44 5.70 -25.32
N VAL A 28 2.73 5.54 -24.20
CA VAL A 28 2.55 6.58 -23.19
C VAL A 28 3.02 6.07 -21.84
N ASP A 29 3.88 6.86 -21.18
CA ASP A 29 4.28 6.62 -19.80
C ASP A 29 3.28 7.26 -18.83
N LEU A 30 2.92 6.53 -17.78
CA LEU A 30 2.00 6.99 -16.74
C LEU A 30 2.69 7.00 -15.37
N LEU A 31 2.66 8.16 -14.70
CA LEU A 31 3.03 8.28 -13.30
C LEU A 31 1.75 8.17 -12.46
N CYS A 32 1.63 7.08 -11.71
CA CYS A 32 0.51 6.87 -10.80
C CYS A 32 0.97 6.95 -9.35
N ASN A 33 0.34 7.81 -8.57
CA ASN A 33 0.46 7.81 -7.12
C ASN A 33 -0.85 7.34 -6.50
N GLN A 34 -0.77 6.48 -5.49
CA GLN A 34 -1.94 6.06 -4.75
C GLN A 34 -2.10 6.95 -3.51
N GLU A 35 -3.20 7.68 -3.46
CA GLU A 35 -3.59 8.48 -2.31
C GLU A 35 -3.80 7.58 -1.09
N GLU A 36 -3.14 7.91 0.02
CA GLU A 36 -3.32 7.22 1.31
C GLU A 36 -3.24 5.68 1.19
N ALA A 37 -2.23 5.20 0.46
CA ALA A 37 -2.13 3.80 0.04
C ALA A 37 -2.26 2.80 1.20
N TYR A 38 -1.77 3.15 2.39
CA TYR A 38 -1.93 2.33 3.59
C TYR A 38 -3.33 2.40 4.17
N ASP A 39 -3.93 3.59 4.29
CA ASP A 39 -5.26 3.78 4.89
C ASP A 39 -6.40 3.20 4.04
N ARG A 40 -6.16 2.98 2.75
CA ARG A 40 -7.17 2.46 1.81
C ARG A 40 -7.12 0.94 1.60
N VAL A 41 -6.21 0.23 2.27
CA VAL A 41 -6.15 -1.24 2.17
C VAL A 41 -7.40 -1.88 2.77
N HIS A 42 -8.13 -2.65 1.94
CA HIS A 42 -9.32 -3.37 2.39
C HIS A 42 -8.97 -4.75 2.95
N PRO A 43 -9.58 -5.21 4.07
CA PRO A 43 -9.27 -6.49 4.71
C PRO A 43 -9.44 -7.71 3.79
N VAL A 44 -10.49 -7.70 2.96
CA VAL A 44 -10.74 -8.78 2.00
C VAL A 44 -9.62 -8.86 0.96
N TYR A 45 -9.18 -7.72 0.45
CA TYR A 45 -8.10 -7.66 -0.54
C TYR A 45 -6.79 -8.17 0.06
N LEU A 46 -6.40 -7.68 1.25
CA LEU A 46 -5.18 -8.14 1.92
C LEU A 46 -5.20 -9.65 2.15
N ARG A 47 -6.33 -10.20 2.63
CA ARG A 47 -6.48 -11.65 2.82
C ARG A 47 -6.31 -12.41 1.51
N SER A 48 -6.99 -12.01 0.44
CA SER A 48 -6.90 -12.66 -0.87
C SER A 48 -5.49 -12.63 -1.45
N VAL A 49 -4.75 -11.52 -1.25
CA VAL A 49 -3.34 -11.41 -1.67
C VAL A 49 -2.49 -12.41 -0.88
N LEU A 50 -2.56 -12.38 0.46
CA LEU A 50 -1.75 -13.29 1.30
C LEU A 50 -2.03 -14.77 1.01
N GLN A 51 -3.29 -15.11 0.72
CA GLN A 51 -3.68 -16.46 0.28
C GLN A 51 -3.08 -16.83 -1.07
N THR A 52 -3.12 -15.92 -2.04
CA THR A 52 -2.53 -16.13 -3.38
C THR A 52 -1.02 -16.36 -3.30
N PHE A 53 -0.33 -15.71 -2.35
CA PHE A 53 1.09 -15.93 -2.08
C PHE A 53 1.38 -17.23 -1.28
N GLY A 54 0.36 -18.03 -0.95
CA GLY A 54 0.53 -19.33 -0.30
C GLY A 54 0.86 -19.26 1.19
N LEU A 55 0.55 -18.14 1.87
CA LEU A 55 0.86 -18.00 3.29
C LEU A 55 -0.10 -18.84 4.17
N PRO A 56 0.37 -19.37 5.32
CA PRO A 56 -0.45 -20.21 6.19
C PRO A 56 -1.68 -19.46 6.73
N SER A 57 -2.82 -20.15 6.81
CA SER A 57 -4.09 -19.57 7.27
C SER A 57 -4.01 -18.96 8.68
N VAL A 58 -3.23 -19.57 9.58
CA VAL A 58 -2.99 -19.06 10.94
C VAL A 58 -2.27 -17.72 10.91
N PHE A 59 -1.25 -17.59 10.06
CA PHE A 59 -0.52 -16.34 9.85
C PHE A 59 -1.43 -15.26 9.27
N ILE A 60 -2.21 -15.59 8.24
CA ILE A 60 -3.16 -14.66 7.61
C ILE A 60 -4.19 -14.16 8.62
N SER A 61 -4.70 -15.05 9.46
CA SER A 61 -5.67 -14.71 10.50
C SER A 61 -5.06 -13.75 11.52
N ALA A 62 -3.83 -14.02 11.97
CA ALA A 62 -3.11 -13.15 12.88
C ALA A 62 -2.88 -11.74 12.28
N VAL A 63 -2.45 -11.65 11.02
CA VAL A 63 -2.25 -10.37 10.31
C VAL A 63 -3.56 -9.62 10.16
N CYS A 64 -4.63 -10.28 9.71
CA CYS A 64 -5.95 -9.63 9.57
C CYS A 64 -6.47 -9.14 10.93
N SER A 65 -6.31 -9.91 12.01
CA SER A 65 -6.74 -9.50 13.34
C SER A 65 -5.93 -8.31 13.87
N LEU A 66 -4.61 -8.31 13.64
CA LEU A 66 -3.73 -7.21 14.04
C LEU A 66 -4.21 -5.86 13.47
N PHE A 67 -4.57 -5.83 12.19
CA PHE A 67 -4.93 -4.59 11.51
C PHE A 67 -6.42 -4.23 11.62
N PHE A 68 -7.33 -5.22 11.63
CA PHE A 68 -8.76 -4.96 11.43
C PHE A 68 -9.66 -5.37 12.61
N SER A 69 -9.10 -5.92 13.69
CA SER A 69 -9.86 -6.15 14.94
C SER A 69 -9.71 -4.99 15.94
N THR A 70 -9.08 -3.89 15.54
CA THR A 70 -8.87 -2.72 16.41
C THR A 70 -9.93 -1.65 16.22
N THR A 71 -10.34 -1.06 17.34
CA THR A 71 -11.15 0.17 17.36
C THR A 71 -10.27 1.40 17.56
N MET A 72 -10.67 2.53 17.00
CA MET A 72 -10.05 3.83 17.17
C MET A 72 -11.00 4.80 17.87
N LYS A 73 -10.45 5.73 18.66
CA LYS A 73 -11.18 6.94 19.09
C LYS A 73 -10.50 8.15 18.46
N ALA A 74 -11.27 9.01 17.83
CA ALA A 74 -10.78 10.30 17.37
C ALA A 74 -10.81 11.28 18.54
N ASN A 75 -9.70 11.99 18.77
CA ASN A 75 -9.66 13.12 19.70
C ASN A 75 -9.54 14.40 18.88
N VAL A 76 -10.54 15.27 19.00
CA VAL A 76 -10.56 16.58 18.33
C VAL A 76 -10.79 17.64 19.40
N ASN A 77 -9.81 18.53 19.59
CA ASN A 77 -9.86 19.63 20.55
C ASN A 77 -10.21 19.18 21.99
N GLY A 78 -9.73 18.01 22.41
CA GLY A 78 -9.96 17.47 23.76
C GLY A 78 -11.24 16.64 23.90
N TYR A 79 -12.08 16.57 22.86
CA TYR A 79 -13.28 15.72 22.84
C TYR A 79 -12.98 14.40 22.15
N SER A 80 -13.21 13.29 22.85
CA SER A 80 -13.02 11.94 22.31
C SER A 80 -14.32 11.38 21.75
N SER A 81 -14.26 10.77 20.57
CA SER A 81 -15.37 10.01 20.01
C SER A 81 -15.66 8.75 20.82
N SER A 82 -16.85 8.16 20.59
CA SER A 82 -17.06 6.74 20.86
C SER A 82 -16.05 5.88 20.07
N PRO A 83 -15.75 4.64 20.50
CA PRO A 83 -14.94 3.73 19.71
C PRO A 83 -15.55 3.49 18.33
N ILE A 84 -14.73 3.61 17.28
CA ILE A 84 -15.09 3.38 15.88
C ILE A 84 -14.30 2.16 15.39
N GLN A 85 -14.96 1.23 14.71
CA GLN A 85 -14.28 0.10 14.08
C GLN A 85 -13.49 0.56 12.85
N LEU A 86 -12.23 0.13 12.74
CA LEU A 86 -11.43 0.38 11.55
C LEU A 86 -11.81 -0.62 10.47
N GLY A 87 -12.62 -0.18 9.49
CA GLY A 87 -13.07 -1.03 8.39
C GLY A 87 -12.04 -1.23 7.25
N ARG A 88 -11.01 -0.39 7.21
CA ARG A 88 -9.91 -0.44 6.25
C ARG A 88 -8.67 0.25 6.83
N GLY A 89 -7.56 0.08 6.14
CA GLY A 89 -6.31 0.76 6.45
C GLY A 89 -5.34 -0.09 7.25
N LEU A 90 -4.06 0.07 6.95
CA LEU A 90 -2.96 -0.46 7.75
C LEU A 90 -2.42 0.67 8.62
N ARG A 91 -2.24 0.42 9.92
CA ARG A 91 -1.58 1.38 10.81
C ARG A 91 -0.12 1.52 10.40
N GLN A 92 0.32 2.77 10.21
CA GLN A 92 1.72 3.14 10.04
C GLN A 92 2.42 3.33 11.38
#